data_AF-A0ABD3H6H5-F1
#
_entry.id   AF-A0ABD3H6H5-F1
#
_cell.length_a   1.000
_cell.length_b   1.000
_cell.length_c   1.000
_cell.angle_alpha   90.00
_cell.angle_beta   90.00
_cell.angle_gamma   90.00
#
_symmetry.space_group_name_H-M   'P 1'
#
loop_
_entity.id
_entity.type
_entity.pdbx_description
1 polymer ?
#
loop_
_entity_poly.entity_id
_entity_poly.type
_entity_poly.pdbx_seq_one_letter_code
_entity_poly.pdbx_strand_id
1 'polypeptide(L)'
;MVNYTGRVMIALRDKLRDHVSWPTASERRRITTAFAEKGFPGCVGLIDGTLIPLSQRPHDGGQVYYDRKNRYSYNVQIINDDRRRILFCFAGEYLIGDSGYTPLPRLVPAFRFSTRDKDNLTLVWHIPE
;
A
#
# COMPACT_ATOMS: atom_id res chain seq x y z
N MET A 1 -29.46 12.88 -4.93
CA MET A 1 -28.03 13.09 -5.27
C MET A 1 -27.18 11.81 -5.09
N VAL A 2 -27.69 10.62 -5.46
CA VAL A 2 -27.04 9.34 -5.04
C VAL A 2 -26.75 8.39 -6.22
N ASN A 3 -27.24 8.64 -7.43
CA ASN A 3 -27.15 7.65 -8.52
C ASN A 3 -25.88 7.78 -9.40
N TYR A 4 -25.33 8.99 -9.60
CA TYR A 4 -24.15 9.15 -10.47
C TYR A 4 -22.85 8.72 -9.78
N THR A 5 -22.55 9.26 -8.59
CA THR A 5 -21.33 8.94 -7.84
C THR A 5 -21.22 7.43 -7.55
N GLY A 6 -22.32 6.79 -7.14
CA GLY A 6 -22.33 5.35 -6.89
C GLY A 6 -22.02 4.52 -8.13
N ARG A 7 -22.62 4.87 -9.29
CA ARG A 7 -22.35 4.18 -10.57
C ARG A 7 -20.90 4.38 -11.03
N VAL A 8 -20.35 5.59 -10.89
CA VAL A 8 -18.94 5.86 -11.23
C VAL A 8 -18.00 5.08 -10.31
N MET A 9 -18.27 5.03 -9.01
CA MET A 9 -17.46 4.26 -8.07
C MET A 9 -17.47 2.76 -8.39
N ILE A 10 -18.64 2.20 -8.73
CA ILE A 10 -18.76 0.80 -9.16
C ILE A 10 -17.97 0.57 -10.45
N ALA A 11 -18.15 1.40 -11.47
CA ALA A 11 -17.45 1.27 -12.74
C ALA A 11 -15.92 1.37 -12.59
N LEU A 12 -15.43 2.33 -11.78
CA LEU A 12 -14.01 2.46 -11.47
C LEU A 12 -13.47 1.26 -10.72
N ARG A 13 -14.20 0.76 -9.72
CA ARG A 13 -13.82 -0.45 -8.97
C ARG A 13 -13.73 -1.68 -9.87
N ASP A 14 -14.70 -1.84 -10.77
CA ASP A 14 -14.72 -2.99 -11.68
C ASP A 14 -13.55 -2.90 -12.68
N LYS A 15 -13.24 -1.71 -13.18
CA LYS A 15 -12.05 -1.46 -14.02
C LYS A 15 -10.74 -1.61 -13.26
N LEU A 16 -10.70 -1.28 -11.97
CA LEU A 16 -9.48 -1.40 -11.16
C LEU A 16 -8.93 -2.83 -11.15
N ARG A 17 -9.82 -3.84 -11.18
CA ARG A 17 -9.44 -5.26 -11.20
C ARG A 17 -8.69 -5.67 -12.47
N ASP A 18 -8.90 -4.95 -13.57
CA ASP A 18 -8.20 -5.19 -14.84
C ASP A 18 -6.76 -4.65 -14.81
N HIS A 19 -6.45 -3.75 -13.88
CA HIS A 19 -5.19 -3.00 -13.85
C HIS A 19 -4.34 -3.24 -12.60
N VAL A 20 -4.97 -3.62 -11.49
CA VAL A 20 -4.30 -3.87 -10.20
C VAL A 20 -4.50 -5.33 -9.83
N SER A 21 -3.44 -6.11 -10.02
CA SER A 21 -3.41 -7.53 -9.71
C SER A 21 -2.05 -7.92 -9.15
N TRP A 22 -2.05 -8.90 -8.26
CA TRP A 22 -0.81 -9.46 -7.78
C TRP A 22 -0.04 -10.11 -8.94
N PRO A 23 1.28 -9.85 -9.09
CA PRO A 23 2.05 -10.35 -10.21
C PRO A 23 2.11 -11.88 -10.19
N THR A 24 2.06 -12.48 -11.38
CA THR A 24 2.28 -13.92 -11.59
C THR A 24 3.68 -14.35 -11.18
N ALA A 25 3.93 -15.67 -11.06
CA ALA A 25 5.26 -16.17 -10.68
C ALA A 25 6.38 -15.74 -11.67
N SER A 26 6.07 -15.66 -12.97
CA SER A 26 7.02 -15.17 -13.99
C SER A 26 7.28 -13.67 -13.84
N GLU A 27 6.24 -12.87 -13.61
CA GLU A 27 6.39 -11.44 -13.36
C GLU A 27 7.16 -11.16 -12.07
N ARG A 28 6.91 -11.90 -10.99
CA ARG A 28 7.67 -11.77 -9.74
C ARG A 28 9.15 -12.02 -9.96
N ARG A 29 9.53 -13.07 -10.71
CA ARG A 29 10.94 -13.30 -11.08
C ARG A 29 11.54 -12.11 -11.82
N ARG A 30 10.82 -11.56 -12.81
CA ARG A 30 11.26 -10.37 -13.56
C ARG A 30 11.46 -9.16 -12.63
N ILE A 31 10.49 -8.90 -11.76
CA ILE A 31 10.52 -7.78 -10.81
C ILE A 31 11.71 -7.95 -9.84
N THR A 32 11.92 -9.15 -9.32
CA THR A 32 13.05 -9.48 -8.44
C THR A 32 14.40 -9.26 -9.10
N THR A 33 14.58 -9.70 -10.35
CA THR A 33 15.81 -9.40 -11.10
C THR A 33 16.01 -7.90 -11.27
N ALA A 34 14.97 -7.17 -11.69
CA ALA A 34 15.05 -5.73 -11.91
C ALA A 34 15.35 -4.92 -10.63
N PHE A 35 14.88 -5.40 -9.47
CA PHE A 35 15.22 -4.78 -8.18
C PHE A 35 16.59 -5.21 -7.66
N ALA A 36 17.04 -6.43 -7.93
CA ALA A 36 18.39 -6.86 -7.58
C ALA A 36 19.45 -5.98 -8.24
N GLU A 37 19.26 -5.60 -9.52
CA GLU A 37 20.11 -4.65 -10.24
C GLU A 37 20.14 -3.25 -9.61
N LYS A 38 19.11 -2.90 -8.84
CA LYS A 38 18.98 -1.62 -8.13
C LYS A 38 19.44 -1.70 -6.67
N GLY A 39 19.99 -2.83 -6.23
CA GLY A 39 20.46 -3.04 -4.86
C GLY A 39 19.44 -3.67 -3.91
N PHE A 40 18.26 -4.10 -4.40
CA PHE A 40 17.20 -4.70 -3.59
C PHE A 40 16.95 -6.17 -3.99
N PRO A 41 17.89 -7.09 -3.72
CA PRO A 41 17.74 -8.50 -4.10
C PRO A 41 16.54 -9.15 -3.40
N GLY A 42 15.78 -9.97 -4.13
CA GLY A 42 14.59 -10.64 -3.60
C GLY A 42 13.31 -9.78 -3.56
N CYS A 43 13.40 -8.49 -3.91
CA CYS A 43 12.24 -7.60 -3.86
C CYS A 43 11.19 -7.94 -4.93
N VAL A 44 9.92 -8.03 -4.55
CA VAL A 44 8.80 -8.24 -5.48
C VAL A 44 7.88 -7.01 -5.61
N GLY A 45 8.23 -5.92 -4.95
CA GLY A 45 7.50 -4.66 -4.97
C GLY A 45 7.91 -3.75 -3.82
N LEU A 46 7.74 -2.45 -4.02
CA LEU A 46 7.94 -1.41 -3.01
C LEU A 46 6.59 -1.06 -2.38
N ILE A 47 6.56 -0.89 -1.06
CA ILE A 47 5.37 -0.44 -0.34
C ILE A 47 5.59 0.99 0.17
N ASP A 48 4.58 1.83 -0.04
CA ASP A 48 4.53 3.17 0.53
C ASP A 48 3.12 3.53 1.01
N GLY A 49 3.06 4.41 2.00
CA GLY A 49 1.85 4.96 2.56
C GLY A 49 1.53 6.33 1.99
N THR A 50 0.29 6.52 1.55
CA THR A 50 -0.22 7.82 1.09
C THR A 50 -1.51 8.22 1.81
N LEU A 51 -1.72 9.52 1.94
CA LEU A 51 -2.93 10.09 2.55
C LEU A 51 -3.79 10.71 1.46
N ILE A 52 -4.96 10.11 1.22
CA ILE A 52 -5.95 10.64 0.28
C ILE A 52 -6.80 11.69 1.02
N PRO A 53 -6.74 12.98 0.64
CA PRO A 53 -7.55 14.00 1.30
C PRO A 53 -9.04 13.73 1.12
N LEU A 54 -9.80 13.86 2.20
CA LEU A 54 -11.26 13.85 2.17
C LEU A 54 -11.77 15.28 2.13
N SER A 55 -12.76 15.56 1.28
CA SER A 55 -13.39 16.87 1.18
C SER A 55 -14.25 17.22 2.41
N GLN A 56 -14.69 16.19 3.15
CA GLN A 56 -15.57 16.32 4.30
C GLN A 56 -15.14 15.35 5.40
N ARG A 57 -15.44 15.71 6.64
CA ARG A 57 -15.31 14.82 7.80
C ARG A 57 -16.25 13.63 7.63
N PRO A 58 -15.78 12.37 7.75
CA PRO A 58 -16.65 11.21 7.82
C PRO A 58 -17.63 11.32 8.99
N HIS A 59 -18.90 10.99 8.74
CA HIS A 59 -19.96 11.05 9.76
C HIS A 59 -19.63 10.14 10.94
N ASP A 60 -19.23 8.90 10.64
CA ASP A 60 -18.89 7.89 11.64
C ASP A 60 -17.39 7.92 11.92
N GLY A 61 -17.03 8.10 13.20
CA GLY A 61 -15.64 8.02 13.64
C GLY A 61 -14.69 9.08 13.05
N GLY A 62 -15.19 10.20 12.52
CA GLY A 62 -14.39 11.20 11.78
C GLY A 62 -13.08 11.65 12.42
N GLN A 63 -12.94 11.56 13.75
CA GLN A 63 -11.68 11.84 14.46
C GLN A 63 -10.52 10.93 14.04
N VAL A 64 -10.77 9.67 13.64
CA VAL A 64 -9.71 8.73 13.24
C VAL A 64 -9.13 9.06 11.86
N TYR A 65 -9.83 9.89 11.09
CA TYR A 65 -9.42 10.36 9.78
C TYR A 65 -8.70 11.71 9.83
N TYR A 66 -8.60 12.33 11.02
CA TYR A 66 -7.92 13.61 11.15
C TYR A 66 -6.40 13.41 11.25
N ASP A 67 -5.69 13.86 10.22
CA ASP A 67 -4.25 13.61 10.08
C ASP A 67 -3.38 14.71 10.72
N ARG A 68 -2.07 14.46 10.80
CA ARG A 68 -1.06 15.40 11.31
C ARG A 68 -0.94 16.70 10.51
N LYS A 69 -1.56 16.79 9.34
CA LYS A 69 -1.61 17.98 8.47
C LYS A 69 -2.88 18.79 8.70
N ASN A 70 -3.60 18.55 9.80
CA ASN A 70 -4.82 19.26 10.18
C ASN A 70 -5.93 19.18 9.13
N ARG A 71 -6.08 18.01 8.50
CA ARG A 71 -7.15 17.75 7.52
C ARG A 71 -7.67 16.32 7.65
N TYR A 72 -8.86 16.08 7.11
CA TYR A 72 -9.39 14.73 7.01
C TYR A 72 -8.76 14.00 5.82
N SER A 73 -8.24 12.79 6.05
CA SER A 73 -7.67 11.96 5.00
C SER A 73 -7.82 10.47 5.28
N TYR A 74 -7.74 9.69 4.20
CA TYR A 74 -7.77 8.24 4.23
C TYR A 74 -6.34 7.70 4.09
N ASN A 75 -5.92 6.82 5.00
CA ASN A 75 -4.63 6.14 4.88
C ASN A 75 -4.74 5.01 3.84
N VAL A 76 -3.85 5.03 2.86
CA VAL A 76 -3.78 4.02 1.81
C VAL A 76 -2.35 3.53 1.70
N GLN A 77 -2.17 2.21 1.67
CA GLN A 77 -0.91 1.56 1.37
C GLN A 77 -0.94 1.04 -0.05
N ILE A 78 0.11 1.33 -0.80
CA ILE A 78 0.23 0.94 -2.20
C ILE A 78 1.51 0.12 -2.35
N ILE A 79 1.41 -0.99 -3.06
CA ILE A 79 2.56 -1.77 -3.51
C ILE A 79 2.74 -1.53 -5.00
N ASN A 80 3.95 -1.20 -5.45
CA ASN A 80 4.27 -1.03 -6.87
C ASN A 80 5.50 -1.83 -7.31
N ASP A 81 5.57 -2.14 -8.60
CA ASP A 81 6.72 -2.82 -9.22
C ASP A 81 7.85 -1.86 -9.62
N ASP A 82 8.90 -2.43 -10.21
CA ASP A 82 10.08 -1.73 -10.75
C ASP A 82 9.74 -0.69 -11.83
N ARG A 83 8.56 -0.80 -12.44
CA ARG A 83 8.00 0.09 -13.48
C ARG A 83 6.92 1.03 -12.95
N ARG A 84 6.79 1.14 -11.62
CA ARG A 84 5.79 1.99 -10.94
C ARG A 84 4.34 1.58 -11.21
N ARG A 85 4.09 0.34 -11.67
CA ARG A 85 2.72 -0.18 -11.79
C ARG A 85 2.23 -0.58 -10.41
N ILE A 86 0.99 -0.20 -10.08
CA ILE A 86 0.35 -0.58 -8.82
C ILE A 86 -0.01 -2.07 -8.89
N LEU A 87 0.59 -2.86 -7.98
CA LEU A 87 0.35 -4.29 -7.84
C LEU A 87 -0.75 -4.58 -6.82
N PHE A 88 -0.81 -3.76 -5.79
CA PHE A 88 -1.77 -3.92 -4.71
C PHE A 88 -2.06 -2.56 -4.07
N CYS A 89 -3.31 -2.39 -3.64
CA CYS A 89 -3.75 -1.21 -2.93
C CYS A 89 -4.60 -1.66 -1.75
N PHE A 90 -4.28 -1.13 -0.57
CA PHE A 90 -5.00 -1.41 0.65
C PHE A 90 -5.41 -0.10 1.30
N ALA A 91 -6.73 0.09 1.43
CA ALA A 91 -7.33 1.24 2.07
C ALA A 91 -8.14 0.76 3.27
N GLY A 92 -7.74 1.14 4.48
CA GLY A 92 -8.41 0.71 5.70
C GLY A 92 -7.93 1.45 6.94
N GLU A 93 -8.49 1.09 8.09
CA GLU A 93 -8.13 1.60 9.43
C GLU A 93 -6.80 1.01 9.91
N TYR A 94 -5.72 1.19 9.13
CA TYR A 94 -4.40 0.71 9.52
C TYR A 94 -3.45 1.89 9.65
N LEU A 95 -2.82 1.98 10.81
CA LEU A 95 -1.67 2.85 11.00
C LEU A 95 -0.45 2.16 10.39
N ILE A 96 0.31 2.89 9.60
CA ILE A 96 1.65 2.44 9.21
C ILE A 96 2.55 2.75 10.38
N GLY A 97 3.02 1.71 11.06
CA GLY A 97 3.94 1.85 12.18
C GLY A 97 5.35 2.07 11.67
N ASP A 98 6.04 3.07 12.21
CA ASP A 98 7.50 3.08 12.16
C ASP A 98 8.06 1.89 13.00
N SER A 99 9.37 1.64 12.90
CA SER A 99 10.03 0.51 13.57
C SER A 99 9.95 0.53 15.11
N GLY A 100 9.37 1.57 15.72
CA GLY A 100 9.17 1.72 17.16
C GLY A 100 7.79 1.29 17.67
N TYR A 101 6.85 0.93 16.80
CA TYR A 101 5.50 0.54 17.22
C TYR A 101 5.32 -0.97 17.34
N THR A 102 4.73 -1.42 18.46
CA THR A 102 4.32 -2.81 18.66
C THR A 102 3.28 -3.20 17.61
N PRO A 103 3.44 -4.31 16.87
CA PRO A 103 2.43 -4.80 15.93
C PRO A 103 1.06 -4.96 16.62
N LEU A 104 0.07 -4.23 16.14
CA LEU A 104 -1.34 -4.34 16.56
C LEU A 104 -2.17 -4.86 15.38
N PRO A 105 -3.38 -5.42 15.61
CA PRO A 105 -4.25 -5.89 14.52
C PRO A 105 -4.57 -4.85 13.44
N ARG A 106 -4.38 -3.57 13.78
CA ARG A 106 -4.59 -2.39 12.93
C ARG A 106 -3.29 -1.61 12.66
N LEU A 107 -2.13 -2.21 12.89
CA LEU A 107 -0.84 -1.62 12.59
C LEU A 107 -0.14 -2.49 11.55
N VAL A 108 0.21 -1.92 10.40
CA VAL A 108 1.12 -2.60 9.48
C VAL A 108 2.54 -2.18 9.88
N PRO A 109 3.34 -3.08 10.49
CA PRO A 109 4.72 -2.76 10.83
C PRO A 109 5.55 -2.64 9.55
N ALA A 110 6.38 -1.61 9.45
CA ALA A 110 7.48 -1.62 8.48
C ALA A 110 8.40 -2.81 8.81
N PHE A 111 8.39 -3.85 7.97
CA PHE A 111 9.13 -5.08 8.23
C PHE A 111 10.65 -4.80 8.21
N ARG A 112 11.33 -5.11 9.31
CA ARG A 112 12.79 -5.01 9.46
C ARG A 112 13.39 -6.41 9.30
N PHE A 113 14.17 -6.66 8.25
CA PHE A 113 15.13 -7.76 8.31
C PHE A 113 16.28 -7.35 9.21
N SER A 114 16.57 -8.15 10.24
CA SER A 114 17.87 -8.10 10.91
C SER A 114 18.88 -8.82 10.00
N THR A 115 19.45 -8.06 9.06
CA THR A 115 20.77 -8.35 8.52
C THR A 115 21.60 -7.09 8.71
N ARG A 116 22.86 -7.24 9.10
CA ARG A 116 23.77 -6.19 9.55
C ARG A 116 24.09 -5.07 8.53
N ASP A 117 23.29 -4.84 7.50
CA ASP A 117 23.48 -3.75 6.54
C ASP A 117 22.25 -2.83 6.50
N LYS A 118 22.47 -1.56 6.84
CA LYS A 118 21.46 -0.51 6.99
C LYS A 118 20.95 0.07 5.66
N ASP A 119 21.32 -0.51 4.52
CA ASP A 119 21.08 0.09 3.21
C ASP A 119 19.88 -0.52 2.44
N ASN A 120 19.21 -1.52 3.00
CA ASN A 120 18.09 -2.21 2.33
C ASN A 120 16.73 -1.77 2.88
N LEU A 121 16.18 -0.70 2.28
CA LEU A 121 14.81 -0.26 2.54
C LEU A 121 13.77 -1.17 1.86
N THR A 122 12.89 -1.71 2.70
CA THR A 122 11.51 -2.16 2.46
C THR A 122 11.29 -3.24 1.39
N LEU A 123 11.29 -4.51 1.85
CA LEU A 123 10.95 -5.71 1.09
C LEU A 123 9.58 -6.25 1.53
N VAL A 124 8.58 -6.28 0.63
CA VAL A 124 7.36 -7.09 0.86
C VAL A 124 7.64 -8.53 0.44
N TRP A 125 7.39 -9.48 1.34
CA TRP A 125 7.56 -10.93 1.14
C TRP A 125 6.36 -11.60 0.45
N HIS A 126 6.67 -12.75 -0.15
CA HIS A 126 5.78 -13.75 -0.74
C HIS A 126 4.59 -14.11 0.16
N ILE A 127 3.36 -13.89 -0.33
CA ILE A 127 2.14 -14.54 0.20
C ILE A 127 2.04 -15.90 -0.52
N PRO A 128 2.22 -17.04 0.15
CA PRO A 128 1.91 -18.34 -0.43
C PRO A 128 0.39 -18.48 -0.59
N GLU A 129 -0.03 -19.24 -1.60
CA GLU A 129 -1.43 -19.65 -1.78
C GLU A 129 -2.00 -20.37 -0.54
#